data_AF-A0A0C9ZK33-F1
#
_entry.id   AF-A0A0C9ZK33-F1
#
_cell.length_a   1.000
_cell.length_b   1.000
_cell.length_c   1.000
_cell.angle_alpha   90.00
_cell.angle_beta   90.00
_cell.angle_gamma   90.00
#
_symmetry.space_group_name_H-M   'P 1'
#
loop_
_entity.id
_entity.type
_entity.pdbx_description
1 polymer ?
#
loop_
_entity_poly.entity_id
_entity_poly.type
_entity_poly.pdbx_seq_one_letter_code
_entity_poly.pdbx_strand_id
1 'polypeptide(L)' 'MDGEYPDIAPRMKEIGARKNKLADDGVMYTLPVLSDAHTNALITDSREVAEYLGTTYSEKPNFSKGLILVFDAAVFDL' A
#
# COMPACT_ATOMS: atom_id res chain seq x y z
N MET A 1 -20.01 -12.97 -3.19
CA MET A 1 -19.15 -12.29 -2.21
C MET A 1 -18.14 -11.53 -3.03
N ASP A 2 -18.35 -10.24 -3.22
CA ASP A 2 -17.34 -9.34 -3.77
C ASP A 2 -16.09 -9.52 -2.89
N GLY A 3 -14.95 -9.88 -3.47
CA GLY A 3 -13.78 -10.44 -2.75
C GLY A 3 -13.07 -9.50 -1.77
N GLU A 4 -13.72 -8.43 -1.31
CA GLU A 4 -13.21 -7.42 -0.40
C GLU A 4 -13.60 -7.76 1.03
N TYR A 5 -12.69 -7.55 1.98
CA TYR A 5 -13.04 -7.63 3.39
C TYR A 5 -14.06 -6.50 3.73
N PRO A 6 -15.07 -6.78 4.54
CA PRO A 6 -16.22 -5.89 4.75
C PRO A 6 -15.84 -4.53 5.37
N ASP A 7 -14.71 -4.46 6.04
CA ASP A 7 -14.16 -3.28 6.72
C ASP A 7 -13.29 -2.38 5.82
N ILE A 8 -12.86 -2.86 4.65
CA ILE A 8 -12.00 -2.09 3.75
C ILE A 8 -12.78 -0.93 3.10
N ALA A 9 -13.92 -1.20 2.47
CA ALA A 9 -14.70 -0.15 1.80
C ALA A 9 -15.11 1.01 2.72
N PRO A 10 -15.59 0.77 3.96
CA PRO A 10 -15.80 1.84 4.94
C PRO A 10 -14.54 2.65 5.21
N ARG A 11 -13.40 1.98 5.47
CA ARG A 11 -12.15 2.65 5.83
C ARG A 11 -11.57 3.47 4.68
N MET A 12 -11.64 2.96 3.46
CA MET A 12 -11.14 3.64 2.26
C MET A 12 -11.94 4.90 1.94
N LYS A 13 -13.26 4.86 2.13
CA LYS A 13 -14.12 6.05 1.99
C LYS A 13 -13.78 7.12 3.02
N GLU A 14 -13.53 6.73 4.27
CA GLU A 14 -13.18 7.66 5.36
C GLU A 14 -11.91 8.46 5.04
N ILE A 15 -10.91 7.83 4.43
CA ILE A 15 -9.64 8.47 4.05
C ILE A 15 -9.66 9.11 2.66
N GLY A 16 -10.80 9.08 1.96
CA GLY A 16 -10.94 9.65 0.61
C GLY A 16 -10.25 8.85 -0.50
N ALA A 17 -9.91 7.58 -0.26
CA ALA A 17 -9.30 6.74 -1.28
C ALA A 17 -10.30 6.40 -2.40
N ARG A 18 -9.83 6.40 -3.66
CA ARG A 18 -10.57 5.94 -4.82
C ARG A 18 -10.48 4.41 -4.96
N LYS A 19 -11.49 3.82 -5.61
CA LYS A 19 -11.40 2.45 -6.12
C LYS A 19 -10.48 2.40 -7.33
N ASN A 20 -9.81 1.28 -7.52
CA ASN A 20 -8.94 1.03 -8.66
C ASN A 20 -9.64 0.09 -9.65
N LYS A 21 -9.31 0.23 -10.92
CA LYS A 21 -9.82 -0.64 -11.99
C LYS A 21 -9.00 -1.92 -12.03
N LEU A 22 -9.67 -3.06 -12.02
CA LEU A 22 -9.05 -4.37 -12.16
C LEU A 22 -8.99 -4.79 -13.64
N ALA A 23 -8.17 -5.79 -13.93
CA ALA A 23 -8.01 -6.34 -15.28
C ALA A 23 -9.32 -6.93 -15.86
N ASP A 24 -10.24 -7.37 -15.01
CA ASP A 24 -11.55 -7.95 -15.36
C ASP A 24 -12.67 -6.88 -15.43
N ASP A 25 -12.34 -5.62 -15.69
CA ASP A 25 -13.27 -4.47 -15.69
C ASP A 25 -14.01 -4.18 -14.36
N GLY A 26 -13.79 -4.98 -13.31
CA GLY A 26 -14.26 -4.72 -11.96
C GLY A 26 -13.58 -3.48 -11.32
N VAL A 27 -14.26 -2.86 -10.35
CA VAL A 27 -13.71 -1.75 -9.54
C VAL A 27 -13.71 -2.12 -8.06
N MET A 28 -12.54 -2.06 -7.42
CA MET A 28 -12.35 -2.50 -6.05
C MET A 28 -11.36 -1.60 -5.32
N TYR A 29 -11.43 -1.52 -4.00
CA TYR A 29 -10.34 -0.95 -3.24
C TYR A 29 -9.17 -1.91 -3.22
N THR A 30 -7.95 -1.40 -3.47
CA THR A 30 -6.74 -2.21 -3.36
C THR A 30 -5.88 -1.68 -2.22
N LEU A 31 -5.09 -2.59 -1.66
CA LEU A 31 -4.15 -2.31 -0.59
C LEU A 31 -2.73 -2.66 -1.07
N PRO A 32 -1.69 -1.99 -0.54
CA PRO A 32 -1.77 -0.87 0.42
C PRO A 32 -2.22 0.45 -0.22
N VAL A 33 -2.74 1.35 0.61
CA VAL A 33 -2.95 2.78 0.30
C VAL A 33 -1.91 3.57 1.10
N LEU A 34 -1.32 4.59 0.47
CA LEU A 34 -0.30 5.44 1.07
C LEU A 34 -0.81 6.88 1.21
N SER A 35 -0.79 7.40 2.43
CA SER A 35 -0.95 8.83 2.70
C SER A 35 0.38 9.38 3.18
N ASP A 36 1.01 10.24 2.39
CA ASP A 36 2.26 10.90 2.74
C ASP A 36 2.02 12.36 3.15
N ALA A 37 2.21 12.67 4.44
CA ALA A 37 2.08 14.02 4.96
C ALA A 37 3.20 14.97 4.52
N HIS A 38 4.38 14.45 4.16
CA HIS A 38 5.51 15.27 3.71
C HIS A 38 5.22 15.91 2.36
N THR A 39 4.61 15.17 1.45
CA THR A 39 4.24 15.65 0.11
C THR A 39 2.74 15.95 -0.06
N ASN A 40 1.93 15.66 0.96
CA ASN A 40 0.46 15.66 0.91
C ASN A 40 -0.13 14.75 -0.18
N ALA A 41 0.57 13.65 -0.51
CA ALA A 41 0.11 12.68 -1.51
C ALA A 41 -0.82 11.63 -0.88
N LEU A 42 -1.92 11.30 -1.59
CA LEU A 42 -2.77 10.14 -1.31
C LEU A 42 -2.75 9.21 -2.52
N ILE A 43 -2.06 8.07 -2.40
CA ILE A 43 -1.87 7.09 -3.47
C ILE A 43 -2.65 5.83 -3.13
N THR A 44 -3.56 5.44 -4.02
CA THR A 44 -4.57 4.41 -3.73
C THR A 44 -4.34 3.11 -4.48
N ASP A 45 -3.59 3.14 -5.58
CA ASP A 45 -3.22 1.96 -6.33
C ASP A 45 -1.91 1.40 -5.79
N SER A 46 -1.87 0.10 -5.50
CA SER A 46 -0.70 -0.54 -4.89
C SER A 46 0.54 -0.51 -5.78
N ARG A 47 0.37 -0.49 -7.11
CA ARG A 47 1.50 -0.37 -8.04
C ARG A 47 2.02 1.07 -8.04
N GLU A 48 1.13 2.05 -8.07
CA GLU A 48 1.48 3.47 -7.93
C GLU A 48 2.19 3.74 -6.59
N VAL A 49 1.81 3.06 -5.49
CA VAL A 49 2.50 3.16 -4.19
C VAL A 49 3.97 2.71 -4.30
N ALA A 50 4.24 1.57 -4.93
CA ALA A 50 5.61 1.08 -5.08
C ALA A 50 6.47 2.04 -5.94
N GLU A 51 5.91 2.53 -7.04
CA GLU A 51 6.56 3.51 -7.93
C GLU A 51 6.83 4.84 -7.19
N TYR A 52 5.84 5.31 -6.44
CA TYR A 52 5.93 6.54 -5.65
C TYR A 52 7.02 6.45 -4.57
N LEU A 53 7.10 5.32 -3.85
CA LEU A 53 8.10 5.15 -2.80
C LEU A 53 9.52 5.09 -3.37
N GLY A 54 9.73 4.36 -4.47
CA GLY A 54 11.04 4.25 -5.12
C GLY A 54 11.56 5.58 -5.69
N THR A 55 10.64 6.43 -6.14
CA THR A 55 10.98 7.74 -6.72
C THR A 55 11.10 8.85 -5.67
N THR A 56 10.15 8.92 -4.72
CA THR A 56 10.10 9.98 -3.70
C THR A 56 11.14 9.80 -2.62
N TYR A 57 11.38 8.55 -2.20
CA TYR A 57 12.33 8.20 -1.15
C TYR A 57 13.43 7.31 -1.72
N SER A 58 14.10 7.82 -2.76
CA SER A 58 15.22 7.12 -3.42
C SER A 58 16.44 6.93 -2.51
N GLU A 59 16.54 7.71 -1.43
CA GLU A 59 17.51 7.43 -0.38
C GLU A 59 17.11 6.13 0.33
N LYS A 60 18.01 5.14 0.30
CA LYS A 60 17.79 3.88 1.00
C LYS A 60 17.58 4.20 2.49
N PRO A 61 16.44 3.79 3.08
CA PRO A 61 16.26 3.93 4.51
C PRO A 61 17.41 3.17 5.18
N ASN A 62 18.10 3.82 6.10
CA ASN A 62 19.17 3.20 6.86
C ASN A 62 18.53 2.29 7.92
N PHE A 63 17.97 1.17 7.47
CA PHE A 63 17.42 0.16 8.36
C PHE A 63 18.58 -0.42 9.18
N SER A 64 18.43 -0.46 10.50
CA SER A 64 19.39 -1.16 11.32
C SER A 64 19.42 -2.64 10.91
N LYS A 65 20.61 -3.25 10.90
CA LYS A 65 20.79 -4.67 10.52
C LYS A 65 19.86 -5.61 11.30
N GLY A 66 19.49 -5.25 12.53
CA GLY A 66 18.56 -6.01 13.35
C GLY A 66 17.13 -6.02 12.81
N LEU A 67 16.67 -4.95 12.16
CA LEU A 67 15.30 -4.89 11.62
C LEU A 67 15.15 -5.75 10.35
N ILE A 68 16.18 -5.77 9.50
CA ILE A 68 16.19 -6.58 8.27
C ILE A 68 16.08 -8.08 8.61
N LEU A 69 16.83 -8.54 9.61
CA LEU A 69 16.82 -9.95 10.04
C LEU A 69 15.46 -10.42 10.56
N VAL A 70 14.68 -9.54 11.21
CA VAL A 70 13.35 -9.88 11.74
C VAL A 70 12.33 -10.05 10.62
N PHE A 71 12.38 -9.21 9.58
CA PHE A 71 11.49 -9.36 8.43
C PHE A 71 11.85 -10.57 7.56
N ASP A 72 13.14 -10.84 7.33
CA ASP A 72 13.56 -12.06 6.63
C ASP A 72 13.08 -13.31 7.37
N ALA A 73 13.29 -13.38 8.68
CA ALA A 73 12.82 -14.52 9.49
C ALA A 73 11.29 -14.72 9.40
N ALA A 74 10.52 -13.64 9.35
CA ALA A 74 9.06 -13.69 9.28
C ALA A 74 8.50 -14.02 7.87
N VAL A 75 9.21 -13.65 6.80
CA VAL A 75 8.79 -13.95 5.41
C VAL A 75 9.04 -15.42 5.06
N PHE A 76 10.04 -16.07 5.67
CA PHE A 76 10.34 -17.48 5.45
C PHE A 76 9.49 -18.45 6.30
N ASP A 77 8.72 -17.94 7.26
CA ASP A 77 7.81 -18.74 8.12
C ASP A 77 6.33 -18.74 7.63
N LEU A 78 6.05 -18.25 6.42
CA LEU A 78 4.71 -18.27 5.79
C LEU A 78 4.58 -19.28 4.65
#